data_AF-A0A940BFP3-F1
#
_entry.id   AF-A0A940BFP3-F1
#
_cell.length_a   1.000
_cell.length_b   1.000
_cell.length_c   1.000
_cell.angle_alpha   90.00
_cell.angle_beta   90.00
_cell.angle_gamma   90.00
#
_symmetry.space_group_name_H-M   'P 1'
#
loop_
_entity.id
_entity.type
_entity.pdbx_description
1 polymer ?
#
loop_
_entity_poly.entity_id
_entity_poly.type
_entity_poly.pdbx_seq_one_letter_code
_entity_poly.pdbx_strand_id
1 'polypeptide(L)'
;MTKKFLIFLLLCVTNALHAANYLTFTAEADSSSFGIHSEWGNNNPDVQYSLDEGKSWEKLKSDTLIPLIHKGDKALLRGYNPQGFSSKVFMRDYTHFIMTGFITASGSVMSLIDGVGESKVIPSEACFQSLFMDCAGLTKAPELPATKLTDECYSFMFEGCKALIQAPQLPAMELTEECYRGMFEKCYRLNQAPQLPATEMADWCYMEMFSRCYSLTQAPELPATKLADSCYEEMFKECISLTQAPQLPATELVKECYREMFKECKNLMQAPELPAKKLAEYCYDGMFSKCNNLTQAPQLPATELEKSCYVGMFSGCSNLTQAPELPATKLSYACYSMMFSDCISLTQAPQLPATELADGCYRSMFSHCTSLTQAPKLPAMQLAKTCYTFMFDGCISLTKAPALPAKEMQEACYSCMFRKCTNLTKAPELPATQLADGCYEMMFWECSNLSEIKVNFTNWGKYRQLYSRKWDPRSCPLLFSSNDPRSKVISAMISMHFPHEGLDTTLWLEGVAQNGTFICPKELSKEFGEDKIPEGWKIKNK
;
A
#
# COMPACT_ATOMS: atom_id res chain seq x y z
N MET A 1 -49.91 -58.45 -16.23
CA MET A 1 -48.49 -58.15 -16.49
C MET A 1 -48.35 -56.64 -16.58
N THR A 2 -47.73 -56.09 -15.55
CA THR A 2 -47.98 -54.74 -15.00
C THR A 2 -47.09 -53.66 -15.60
N LYS A 3 -47.63 -52.44 -15.65
CA LYS A 3 -46.98 -51.11 -15.79
C LYS A 3 -45.67 -50.88 -14.99
N LYS A 4 -45.22 -51.85 -14.19
CA LYS A 4 -43.93 -51.85 -13.48
C LYS A 4 -42.72 -52.10 -14.41
N PHE A 5 -42.89 -52.70 -15.58
CA PHE A 5 -41.77 -52.92 -16.50
C PHE A 5 -41.43 -51.71 -17.39
N LEU A 6 -42.38 -50.79 -17.61
CA LEU A 6 -42.13 -49.58 -18.41
C LEU A 6 -41.54 -48.42 -17.58
N ILE A 7 -41.74 -48.43 -16.25
CA ILE A 7 -41.10 -47.47 -15.33
C ILE A 7 -39.63 -47.84 -15.07
N PHE A 8 -39.26 -49.12 -15.21
CA PHE A 8 -37.86 -49.55 -15.08
C PHE A 8 -37.03 -49.26 -16.33
N LEU A 9 -37.64 -49.12 -17.52
CA LEU A 9 -36.92 -48.77 -18.74
C LEU A 9 -36.86 -47.25 -19.04
N LEU A 10 -37.67 -46.42 -18.38
CA LEU A 10 -37.58 -44.95 -18.49
C LEU A 10 -36.71 -44.28 -17.42
N LEU A 11 -36.15 -45.04 -16.47
CA LEU A 11 -35.11 -44.56 -15.53
C LEU A 11 -33.68 -44.81 -16.04
N CYS A 12 -33.51 -45.42 -17.21
CA CYS A 12 -32.20 -45.67 -17.82
C CYS A 12 -31.81 -44.63 -18.90
N VAL A 13 -32.50 -43.48 -18.98
CA VAL A 13 -32.08 -42.36 -19.83
C VAL A 13 -32.24 -41.06 -19.05
N THR A 14 -31.34 -40.83 -18.09
CA THR A 14 -30.63 -39.56 -17.78
C THR A 14 -29.97 -39.69 -16.40
N ASN A 15 -29.11 -40.68 -16.22
CA ASN A 15 -27.97 -40.53 -15.33
C ASN A 15 -26.76 -40.87 -16.20
N ALA A 16 -26.28 -39.86 -16.94
CA ALA A 16 -24.84 -39.80 -17.08
C ALA A 16 -24.34 -39.76 -15.64
N LEU A 17 -23.80 -40.88 -15.15
CA LEU A 17 -23.06 -40.92 -13.90
C LEU A 17 -21.95 -39.90 -14.14
N HIS A 18 -22.12 -38.68 -13.63
CA HIS A 18 -21.08 -37.67 -13.76
C HIS A 18 -19.86 -38.25 -13.04
N ALA A 19 -18.75 -38.35 -13.76
CA ALA A 19 -17.52 -38.84 -13.17
C ALA A 19 -17.14 -37.87 -12.04
N ALA A 20 -16.95 -38.39 -10.84
CA ALA A 20 -16.58 -37.58 -9.68
C ALA A 20 -15.33 -36.74 -9.99
N ASN A 21 -15.39 -35.46 -9.65
CA ASN A 21 -14.37 -34.47 -9.94
C ASN A 21 -13.42 -34.29 -8.74
N TYR A 22 -12.71 -35.36 -8.38
CA TYR A 22 -11.82 -35.36 -7.23
C TYR A 22 -10.65 -34.38 -7.39
N LEU A 23 -10.38 -33.58 -6.35
CA LEU A 23 -9.09 -32.93 -6.18
C LEU A 23 -7.99 -33.98 -6.37
N THR A 24 -7.09 -33.74 -7.32
CA THR A 24 -6.06 -34.70 -7.72
C THR A 24 -4.70 -34.03 -7.75
N PHE A 25 -3.77 -34.53 -6.95
CA PHE A 25 -2.37 -34.14 -6.99
C PHE A 25 -1.60 -35.04 -7.94
N THR A 26 -0.78 -34.47 -8.82
CA THR A 26 0.09 -35.20 -9.74
C THR A 26 1.52 -34.69 -9.62
N ALA A 27 2.47 -35.59 -9.36
CA ALA A 27 3.89 -35.24 -9.25
C ALA A 27 4.48 -34.88 -10.62
N GLU A 28 5.16 -33.73 -10.71
CA GLU A 28 5.90 -33.32 -11.91
C GLU A 28 7.37 -33.73 -11.89
N ALA A 29 7.86 -34.16 -10.73
CA ALA A 29 9.20 -34.68 -10.50
C ALA A 29 9.16 -35.85 -9.52
N ASP A 30 10.14 -36.74 -9.63
CA ASP A 30 10.34 -37.86 -8.70
C ASP A 30 10.51 -37.35 -7.26
N SER A 31 10.14 -38.19 -6.29
CA SER A 31 10.27 -37.91 -4.85
C SER A 31 9.51 -36.67 -4.38
N SER A 32 8.33 -36.41 -4.97
CA SER A 32 7.39 -35.42 -4.44
C SER A 32 6.60 -36.02 -3.27
N SER A 33 5.98 -35.19 -2.43
CA SER A 33 5.07 -35.68 -1.39
C SER A 33 4.04 -34.63 -1.03
N PHE A 34 2.92 -35.07 -0.44
CA PHE A 34 1.90 -34.19 0.09
C PHE A 34 1.43 -34.69 1.47
N GLY A 35 0.89 -33.81 2.28
CA GLY A 35 0.28 -34.13 3.56
C GLY A 35 -0.66 -33.02 3.99
N ILE A 36 -1.19 -33.11 5.20
CA ILE A 36 -2.05 -32.08 5.78
C ILE A 36 -1.52 -31.70 7.16
N HIS A 37 -1.60 -30.42 7.52
CA HIS A 37 -1.18 -29.89 8.81
C HIS A 37 -2.28 -28.99 9.38
N SER A 38 -2.55 -29.12 10.67
CA SER A 38 -3.47 -28.25 11.39
C SER A 38 -2.69 -27.35 12.34
N GLU A 39 -2.66 -26.05 12.02
CA GLU A 39 -2.09 -25.05 12.90
C GLU A 39 -2.88 -25.04 14.22
N TRP A 40 -2.16 -25.08 15.36
CA TRP A 40 -2.75 -25.14 16.71
C TRP A 40 -3.60 -26.40 17.04
N GLY A 41 -3.70 -27.35 16.12
CA GLY A 41 -4.20 -28.71 16.38
C GLY A 41 -5.69 -28.87 16.67
N ASN A 42 -6.51 -27.82 16.51
CA ASN A 42 -7.93 -27.85 16.87
C ASN A 42 -8.85 -28.36 15.74
N ASN A 43 -8.40 -28.29 14.49
CA ASN A 43 -9.13 -28.79 13.33
C ASN A 43 -8.60 -30.16 12.88
N ASN A 44 -9.49 -31.15 12.71
CA ASN A 44 -9.13 -32.50 12.25
C ASN A 44 -10.10 -32.95 11.14
N PRO A 45 -9.97 -32.38 9.93
CA PRO A 45 -10.91 -32.65 8.85
C PRO A 45 -10.86 -34.12 8.41
N ASP A 46 -12.00 -34.63 7.96
CA ASP A 46 -12.10 -35.95 7.35
C ASP A 46 -11.63 -35.88 5.90
N VAL A 47 -10.33 -36.06 5.70
CA VAL A 47 -9.71 -36.15 4.36
C VAL A 47 -9.24 -37.57 4.12
N GLN A 48 -9.60 -38.10 2.95
CA GLN A 48 -9.15 -39.40 2.45
C GLN A 48 -8.40 -39.22 1.14
N TYR A 49 -7.42 -40.08 0.90
CA TYR A 49 -6.69 -40.15 -0.36
C TYR A 49 -6.75 -41.55 -0.98
N SER A 50 -6.53 -41.61 -2.29
CA SER A 50 -6.41 -42.84 -3.07
C SER A 50 -5.23 -42.74 -4.04
N LEU A 51 -4.37 -43.75 -4.06
CA LEU A 51 -3.24 -43.89 -4.97
C LEU A 51 -3.49 -44.90 -6.10
N ASP A 52 -4.69 -45.50 -6.14
CA ASP A 52 -5.06 -46.58 -7.06
C ASP A 52 -6.29 -46.24 -7.92
N GLU A 53 -6.40 -44.95 -8.28
CA GLU A 53 -7.48 -44.39 -9.11
C GLU A 53 -8.88 -44.53 -8.48
N GLY A 54 -8.95 -44.39 -7.14
CA GLY A 54 -10.20 -44.37 -6.40
C GLY A 54 -10.75 -45.75 -6.02
N LYS A 55 -9.99 -46.84 -6.23
CA LYS A 55 -10.41 -48.21 -5.87
C LYS A 55 -10.37 -48.45 -4.37
N SER A 56 -9.36 -47.91 -3.68
CA SER A 56 -9.24 -47.92 -2.23
C SER A 56 -8.95 -46.52 -1.69
N TRP A 57 -9.38 -46.26 -0.46
CA TRP A 57 -9.29 -44.95 0.19
C TRP A 57 -8.74 -45.10 1.61
N GLU A 58 -7.75 -44.29 1.93
CA GLU A 58 -7.10 -44.23 3.24
C GLU A 58 -7.29 -42.86 3.87
N LYS A 59 -7.40 -42.80 5.20
CA LYS A 59 -7.49 -41.52 5.92
C LYS A 59 -6.13 -40.81 5.89
N LEU A 60 -6.11 -39.56 5.45
CA LEU A 60 -4.95 -38.68 5.56
C LEU A 60 -4.83 -38.21 7.02
N LYS A 61 -3.74 -38.60 7.68
CA LYS A 61 -3.46 -38.20 9.05
C LYS A 61 -2.66 -36.89 9.05
N SER A 62 -2.95 -36.00 10.00
CA SER A 62 -2.15 -34.78 10.22
C SER A 62 -0.68 -35.13 10.35
N ASP A 63 0.17 -34.29 9.78
CA ASP A 63 1.64 -34.35 9.86
C ASP A 63 2.26 -35.61 9.23
N THR A 64 1.46 -36.37 8.48
CA THR A 64 1.94 -37.52 7.72
C THR A 64 2.11 -37.15 6.25
N LEU A 65 3.32 -37.30 5.73
CA LEU A 65 3.63 -37.11 4.31
C LEU A 65 3.39 -38.41 3.53
N ILE A 66 2.58 -38.31 2.48
CA ILE A 66 2.31 -39.37 1.51
C ILE A 66 3.25 -39.19 0.32
N PRO A 67 4.10 -40.18 0.01
CA PRO A 67 5.06 -40.06 -1.08
C PRO A 67 4.38 -40.24 -2.46
N LEU A 68 4.78 -39.40 -3.40
CA LEU A 68 4.59 -39.57 -4.84
C LEU A 68 5.99 -39.84 -5.44
N ILE A 69 6.35 -41.12 -5.53
CA ILE A 69 7.73 -41.57 -5.72
C ILE A 69 8.22 -41.23 -7.13
N HIS A 70 7.36 -41.42 -8.13
CA HIS A 70 7.68 -41.22 -9.54
C HIS A 70 6.92 -40.03 -10.12
N LYS A 71 7.55 -39.34 -11.06
CA LYS A 71 6.87 -38.37 -11.91
C LYS A 71 5.64 -39.00 -12.56
N GLY A 72 4.50 -38.33 -12.44
CA GLY A 72 3.21 -38.79 -12.96
C GLY A 72 2.38 -39.58 -11.94
N ASP A 73 2.92 -39.92 -10.77
CA ASP A 73 2.15 -40.48 -9.67
C ASP A 73 1.01 -39.54 -9.28
N LYS A 74 -0.15 -40.12 -9.00
CA LYS A 74 -1.39 -39.41 -8.69
C LYS A 74 -1.93 -39.78 -7.32
N ALA A 75 -2.49 -38.79 -6.64
CA ALA A 75 -3.32 -38.98 -5.46
C ALA A 75 -4.66 -38.27 -5.67
N LEU A 76 -5.76 -39.01 -5.59
CA LEU A 76 -7.11 -38.46 -5.57
C LEU A 76 -7.48 -38.17 -4.12
N LEU A 77 -8.12 -37.03 -3.86
CA LEU A 77 -8.52 -36.60 -2.52
C LEU A 77 -10.03 -36.35 -2.45
N ARG A 78 -10.62 -36.74 -1.33
CA ARG A 78 -12.02 -36.48 -1.01
C ARG A 78 -12.24 -36.34 0.49
N GLY A 79 -13.42 -35.89 0.89
CA GLY A 79 -13.79 -35.76 2.29
C GLY A 79 -15.24 -35.32 2.47
N TYR A 80 -15.71 -35.34 3.71
CA TYR A 80 -16.97 -34.72 4.10
C TYR A 80 -16.74 -33.73 5.23
N ASN A 81 -16.59 -32.46 4.87
CA ASN A 81 -16.20 -31.38 5.79
C ASN A 81 -17.14 -30.18 5.67
N PRO A 82 -18.42 -30.29 6.06
CA PRO A 82 -19.38 -29.19 5.95
C PRO A 82 -19.02 -27.95 6.80
N GLN A 83 -18.16 -28.12 7.81
CA GLN A 83 -17.61 -27.04 8.63
C GLN A 83 -16.38 -26.36 8.02
N GLY A 84 -15.87 -26.85 6.89
CA GLY A 84 -14.65 -26.36 6.27
C GLY A 84 -13.37 -26.77 7.00
N PHE A 85 -12.29 -26.06 6.68
CA PHE A 85 -10.92 -26.33 7.12
C PHE A 85 -10.36 -25.25 8.05
N SER A 86 -11.14 -24.21 8.38
CA SER A 86 -10.67 -23.07 9.19
C SER A 86 -11.80 -22.44 10.00
N SER A 87 -11.44 -21.60 10.96
CA SER A 87 -12.38 -20.91 11.84
C SER A 87 -12.10 -19.40 11.90
N LYS A 88 -13.12 -18.58 11.61
CA LYS A 88 -13.07 -17.10 11.74
C LYS A 88 -12.82 -16.66 13.19
N VAL A 89 -13.12 -17.49 14.19
CA VAL A 89 -12.99 -17.15 15.62
C VAL A 89 -11.51 -17.00 16.03
N PHE A 90 -10.61 -17.75 15.39
CA PHE A 90 -9.19 -17.75 15.71
C PHE A 90 -8.37 -17.64 14.42
N MET A 91 -7.81 -16.44 14.14
CA MET A 91 -7.10 -16.09 12.89
C MET A 91 -5.90 -17.00 12.51
N ARG A 92 -5.54 -17.98 13.33
CA ARG A 92 -4.45 -18.94 13.07
C ARG A 92 -4.90 -20.41 13.13
N ASP A 93 -6.20 -20.67 13.29
CA ASP A 93 -6.76 -22.01 13.42
C ASP A 93 -7.27 -22.48 12.05
N TYR A 94 -6.34 -22.94 11.22
CA TYR A 94 -6.60 -23.46 9.88
C TYR A 94 -5.84 -24.75 9.62
N THR A 95 -6.42 -25.60 8.79
CA THR A 95 -5.81 -26.81 8.26
C THR A 95 -5.44 -26.59 6.80
N HIS A 96 -4.19 -26.87 6.44
CA HIS A 96 -3.66 -26.66 5.09
C HIS A 96 -2.87 -27.87 4.60
N PHE A 97 -2.70 -27.98 3.28
CA PHE A 97 -1.81 -28.96 2.67
C PHE A 97 -0.35 -28.54 2.84
N ILE A 98 0.50 -29.53 3.11
CA ILE A 98 1.96 -29.39 3.05
C ILE A 98 2.47 -30.22 1.87
N MET A 99 3.47 -29.73 1.15
CA MET A 99 4.01 -30.45 -0.01
C MET A 99 5.52 -30.27 -0.19
N THR A 100 6.15 -31.29 -0.76
CA THR A 100 7.56 -31.25 -1.20
C THR A 100 7.64 -31.65 -2.68
N GLY A 101 8.65 -31.12 -3.38
CA GLY A 101 8.77 -31.33 -4.83
C GLY A 101 7.84 -30.42 -5.63
N PHE A 102 7.59 -30.76 -6.90
CA PHE A 102 6.70 -30.00 -7.78
C PHE A 102 5.43 -30.81 -8.04
N ILE A 103 4.28 -30.21 -7.76
CA ILE A 103 2.97 -30.87 -7.83
C ILE A 103 2.01 -29.99 -8.61
N THR A 104 1.25 -30.61 -9.53
CA THR A 104 0.06 -29.99 -10.12
C THR A 104 -1.17 -30.47 -9.37
N ALA A 105 -2.11 -29.55 -9.11
CA ALA A 105 -3.44 -29.87 -8.66
C ALA A 105 -4.43 -29.74 -9.83
N SER A 106 -5.42 -30.63 -9.85
CA SER A 106 -6.51 -30.65 -10.82
C SER A 106 -7.78 -31.16 -10.16
N GLY A 107 -8.91 -31.07 -10.87
CA GLY A 107 -10.22 -31.38 -10.31
C GLY A 107 -10.65 -30.40 -9.22
N SER A 108 -11.80 -30.67 -8.60
CA SER A 108 -12.49 -29.71 -7.75
C SER A 108 -12.10 -29.85 -6.27
N VAL A 109 -11.77 -28.72 -5.63
CA VAL A 109 -11.58 -28.69 -4.16
C VAL A 109 -12.84 -29.08 -3.39
N MET A 110 -14.02 -29.00 -4.02
CA MET A 110 -15.28 -29.34 -3.38
C MET A 110 -15.39 -30.83 -3.09
N SER A 111 -14.54 -31.69 -3.67
CA SER A 111 -14.51 -33.12 -3.33
C SER A 111 -14.12 -33.35 -1.87
N LEU A 112 -13.45 -32.37 -1.24
CA LEU A 112 -13.14 -32.35 0.18
C LEU A 112 -14.36 -32.03 1.07
N ILE A 113 -15.47 -31.55 0.47
CA ILE A 113 -16.68 -31.11 1.17
C ILE A 113 -17.82 -32.11 0.95
N ASP A 114 -18.10 -32.46 -0.30
CA ASP A 114 -19.23 -33.30 -0.69
C ASP A 114 -18.82 -34.73 -1.09
N GLY A 115 -17.52 -35.03 -1.02
CA GLY A 115 -16.95 -36.32 -1.38
C GLY A 115 -16.86 -36.60 -2.88
N VAL A 116 -17.35 -35.72 -3.78
CA VAL A 116 -17.45 -35.97 -5.23
C VAL A 116 -17.05 -34.79 -6.13
N GLY A 117 -16.97 -33.57 -5.62
CA GLY A 117 -16.50 -32.38 -6.32
C GLY A 117 -17.54 -31.61 -7.13
N GLU A 118 -18.83 -31.84 -6.91
CA GLU A 118 -19.92 -31.29 -7.75
C GLU A 118 -20.55 -30.01 -7.19
N SER A 119 -20.45 -29.78 -5.87
CA SER A 119 -21.03 -28.61 -5.22
C SER A 119 -20.48 -27.30 -5.80
N LYS A 120 -21.35 -26.29 -5.88
CA LYS A 120 -21.00 -24.91 -6.24
C LYS A 120 -21.29 -23.92 -5.11
N VAL A 121 -21.57 -24.43 -3.92
CA VAL A 121 -21.94 -23.65 -2.73
C VAL A 121 -20.93 -23.95 -1.64
N ILE A 122 -20.29 -22.90 -1.13
CA ILE A 122 -19.44 -23.00 0.05
C ILE A 122 -20.33 -23.17 1.29
N PRO A 123 -20.10 -24.19 2.13
CA PRO A 123 -21.01 -24.52 3.23
C PRO A 123 -20.81 -23.67 4.50
N SER A 124 -19.65 -23.04 4.68
CA SER A 124 -19.28 -22.32 5.90
C SER A 124 -18.33 -21.17 5.62
N GLU A 125 -18.26 -20.18 6.52
CA GLU A 125 -17.21 -19.15 6.51
C GLU A 125 -15.82 -19.77 6.61
N ALA A 126 -14.80 -19.09 6.07
CA ALA A 126 -13.40 -19.52 6.06
C ALA A 126 -13.14 -20.93 5.50
N CYS A 127 -14.09 -21.50 4.75
CA CYS A 127 -14.12 -22.94 4.44
C CYS A 127 -12.81 -23.49 3.87
N PHE A 128 -12.14 -22.75 2.98
CA PHE A 128 -10.87 -23.12 2.37
C PHE A 128 -9.78 -22.06 2.59
N GLN A 129 -9.92 -21.25 3.63
CA GLN A 129 -8.92 -20.29 4.03
C GLN A 129 -7.57 -20.99 4.17
N SER A 130 -6.52 -20.41 3.58
CA SER A 130 -5.14 -20.90 3.68
C SER A 130 -4.88 -22.34 3.20
N LEU A 131 -5.83 -23.01 2.50
CA LEU A 131 -5.75 -24.46 2.24
C LEU A 131 -4.46 -24.91 1.51
N PHE A 132 -3.91 -24.06 0.65
CA PHE A 132 -2.63 -24.26 -0.06
C PHE A 132 -1.58 -23.21 0.31
N MET A 133 -1.71 -22.57 1.48
CA MET A 133 -0.72 -21.62 1.96
C MET A 133 0.67 -22.28 2.03
N ASP A 134 1.69 -21.57 1.55
CA ASP A 134 3.09 -21.99 1.49
C ASP A 134 3.36 -23.32 0.78
N CYS A 135 2.43 -23.77 -0.07
CA CYS A 135 2.62 -24.85 -1.03
C CYS A 135 3.57 -24.41 -2.17
N ALA A 136 4.82 -24.13 -1.83
CA ALA A 136 5.80 -23.46 -2.71
C ALA A 136 6.08 -24.23 -4.01
N GLY A 137 5.85 -25.55 -4.02
CA GLY A 137 5.98 -26.44 -5.16
C GLY A 137 4.74 -26.60 -6.05
N LEU A 138 3.61 -25.98 -5.70
CA LEU A 138 2.37 -26.05 -6.47
C LEU A 138 2.51 -25.28 -7.79
N THR A 139 2.51 -25.97 -8.92
CA THR A 139 2.70 -25.35 -10.25
C THR A 139 1.39 -25.03 -10.96
N LYS A 140 0.31 -25.74 -10.60
CA LYS A 140 -1.05 -25.53 -11.11
C LYS A 140 -2.06 -25.69 -9.97
N ALA A 141 -2.96 -24.72 -9.84
CA ALA A 141 -4.04 -24.74 -8.86
C ALA A 141 -5.21 -25.67 -9.28
N PRO A 142 -5.96 -26.21 -8.31
CA PRO A 142 -7.19 -26.97 -8.59
C PRO A 142 -8.33 -26.07 -9.06
N GLU A 143 -9.44 -26.69 -9.48
CA GLU A 143 -10.66 -25.99 -9.84
C GLU A 143 -11.38 -25.46 -8.59
N LEU A 144 -11.86 -24.22 -8.68
CA LEU A 144 -12.69 -23.56 -7.67
C LEU A 144 -14.08 -23.26 -8.26
N PRO A 145 -14.98 -24.26 -8.33
CA PRO A 145 -16.23 -24.13 -9.08
C PRO A 145 -17.33 -23.35 -8.34
N ALA A 146 -17.07 -22.87 -7.12
CA ALA A 146 -18.06 -22.21 -6.29
C ALA A 146 -18.58 -20.92 -6.94
N THR A 147 -19.90 -20.80 -6.99
CA THR A 147 -20.59 -19.58 -7.47
C THR A 147 -21.31 -18.86 -6.34
N LYS A 148 -21.59 -19.56 -5.23
CA LYS A 148 -22.12 -19.00 -4.00
C LYS A 148 -21.07 -19.10 -2.90
N LEU A 149 -20.52 -17.95 -2.54
CA LEU A 149 -19.45 -17.80 -1.55
C LEU A 149 -20.02 -17.50 -0.15
N THR A 150 -19.13 -17.56 0.83
CA THR A 150 -19.31 -17.16 2.23
C THR A 150 -18.10 -16.35 2.65
N ASP A 151 -18.19 -15.63 3.77
CA ASP A 151 -17.10 -14.78 4.24
C ASP A 151 -15.79 -15.58 4.38
N GLU A 152 -14.69 -14.96 3.96
CA GLU A 152 -13.32 -15.48 4.04
C GLU A 152 -13.07 -16.84 3.33
N CYS A 153 -14.01 -17.32 2.50
CA CYS A 153 -13.99 -18.72 2.07
C CYS A 153 -12.72 -19.17 1.33
N TYR A 154 -12.03 -18.25 0.64
CA TYR A 154 -10.79 -18.51 -0.09
C TYR A 154 -9.64 -17.57 0.31
N SER A 155 -9.75 -16.88 1.45
CA SER A 155 -8.70 -15.97 1.90
C SER A 155 -7.37 -16.70 2.06
N PHE A 156 -6.29 -16.10 1.54
CA PHE A 156 -4.92 -16.61 1.58
C PHE A 156 -4.74 -18.04 1.02
N MET A 157 -5.72 -18.56 0.26
CA MET A 157 -5.76 -19.97 -0.12
C MET A 157 -4.49 -20.44 -0.84
N PHE A 158 -3.87 -19.61 -1.68
CA PHE A 158 -2.61 -19.90 -2.38
C PHE A 158 -1.47 -18.96 -2.00
N GLU A 159 -1.55 -18.28 -0.85
CA GLU A 159 -0.44 -17.42 -0.40
C GLU A 159 0.86 -18.23 -0.39
N GLY A 160 1.95 -17.68 -0.93
CA GLY A 160 3.26 -18.34 -0.91
C GLY A 160 3.40 -19.54 -1.85
N CYS A 161 2.45 -19.79 -2.75
CA CYS A 161 2.58 -20.75 -3.86
C CYS A 161 3.57 -20.24 -4.93
N LYS A 162 4.87 -20.22 -4.60
CA LYS A 162 5.95 -19.59 -5.37
C LYS A 162 6.13 -20.17 -6.78
N ALA A 163 5.72 -21.41 -7.02
CA ALA A 163 5.80 -22.08 -8.32
C ALA A 163 4.56 -21.91 -9.21
N LEU A 164 3.46 -21.34 -8.70
CA LEU A 164 2.20 -21.22 -9.42
C LEU A 164 2.36 -20.21 -10.58
N ILE A 165 1.99 -20.63 -11.79
CA ILE A 165 2.15 -19.80 -13.00
C ILE A 165 0.82 -19.18 -13.45
N GLN A 166 -0.29 -19.90 -13.24
CA GLN A 166 -1.62 -19.51 -13.68
C GLN A 166 -2.63 -19.68 -12.54
N ALA A 167 -3.47 -18.67 -12.33
CA ALA A 167 -4.55 -18.72 -11.36
C ALA A 167 -5.73 -19.60 -11.87
N PRO A 168 -6.47 -20.26 -10.97
CA PRO A 168 -7.70 -20.97 -11.32
C PRO A 168 -8.82 -19.98 -11.69
N GLN A 169 -9.86 -20.44 -12.38
CA GLN A 169 -11.04 -19.62 -12.67
C GLN A 169 -11.81 -19.31 -11.37
N LEU A 170 -12.33 -18.08 -11.26
CA LEU A 170 -13.13 -17.61 -10.13
C LEU A 170 -14.53 -17.19 -10.64
N PRO A 171 -15.51 -18.12 -10.66
CA PRO A 171 -16.77 -17.90 -11.38
C PRO A 171 -17.83 -17.12 -10.58
N ALA A 172 -17.60 -16.81 -9.30
CA ALA A 172 -18.55 -16.09 -8.46
C ALA A 172 -18.74 -14.64 -8.94
N MET A 173 -20.00 -14.21 -9.06
CA MET A 173 -20.37 -12.83 -9.39
C MET A 173 -20.78 -12.03 -8.15
N GLU A 174 -21.31 -12.71 -7.14
CA GLU A 174 -21.65 -12.14 -5.84
C GLU A 174 -20.51 -12.43 -4.87
N LEU A 175 -19.89 -11.35 -4.37
CA LEU A 175 -18.78 -11.41 -3.44
C LEU A 175 -19.27 -11.24 -2.00
N THR A 176 -18.50 -11.79 -1.06
CA THR A 176 -18.72 -11.73 0.38
C THR A 176 -17.47 -11.16 1.07
N GLU A 177 -17.55 -10.82 2.35
CA GLU A 177 -16.45 -10.19 3.08
C GLU A 177 -15.16 -11.03 2.98
N GLU A 178 -14.04 -10.40 2.64
CA GLU A 178 -12.71 -11.01 2.58
C GLU A 178 -12.59 -12.26 1.67
N CYS A 179 -13.56 -12.53 0.80
CA CYS A 179 -13.71 -13.82 0.11
C CYS A 179 -12.48 -14.30 -0.67
N TYR A 180 -11.66 -13.40 -1.19
CA TYR A 180 -10.44 -13.68 -1.95
C TYR A 180 -9.22 -12.89 -1.43
N ARG A 181 -9.28 -12.40 -0.18
CA ARG A 181 -8.21 -11.60 0.43
C ARG A 181 -6.89 -12.37 0.38
N GLY A 182 -5.82 -11.75 -0.12
CA GLY A 182 -4.48 -12.31 -0.17
C GLY A 182 -4.36 -13.64 -0.93
N MET A 183 -5.36 -14.02 -1.73
CA MET A 183 -5.48 -15.36 -2.28
C MET A 183 -4.23 -15.84 -3.04
N PHE A 184 -3.55 -14.94 -3.76
CA PHE A 184 -2.31 -15.22 -4.49
C PHE A 184 -1.13 -14.38 -3.99
N GLU A 185 -1.17 -13.85 -2.77
CA GLU A 185 -0.04 -13.10 -2.23
C GLU A 185 1.24 -13.94 -2.29
N LYS A 186 2.38 -13.33 -2.65
CA LYS A 186 3.70 -14.00 -2.77
C LYS A 186 3.74 -15.16 -3.79
N CYS A 187 2.79 -15.25 -4.72
CA CYS A 187 2.88 -16.14 -5.88
C CYS A 187 3.87 -15.57 -6.91
N TYR A 188 5.17 -15.64 -6.62
CA TYR A 188 6.22 -14.93 -7.37
C TYR A 188 6.24 -15.19 -8.88
N ARG A 189 5.82 -16.39 -9.32
CA ARG A 189 5.82 -16.83 -10.72
C ARG A 189 4.48 -16.67 -11.43
N LEU A 190 3.44 -16.22 -10.74
CA LEU A 190 2.13 -16.01 -11.33
C LEU A 190 2.24 -14.90 -12.39
N ASN A 191 1.93 -15.25 -13.64
CA ASN A 191 2.03 -14.31 -14.77
C ASN A 191 0.70 -14.11 -15.51
N GLN A 192 -0.32 -14.89 -15.16
CA GLN A 192 -1.68 -14.78 -15.68
C GLN A 192 -2.67 -14.75 -14.52
N ALA A 193 -3.31 -13.59 -14.34
CA ALA A 193 -4.40 -13.41 -13.40
C ALA A 193 -5.70 -14.09 -13.93
N PRO A 194 -6.63 -14.48 -13.04
CA PRO A 194 -7.93 -14.99 -13.42
C PRO A 194 -8.87 -13.86 -13.85
N GLN A 195 -9.99 -14.20 -14.48
CA GLN A 195 -11.08 -13.26 -14.68
C GLN A 195 -11.75 -12.93 -13.34
N LEU A 196 -12.08 -11.66 -13.13
CA LEU A 196 -12.75 -11.16 -11.91
C LEU A 196 -14.09 -10.51 -12.33
N PRO A 197 -15.18 -11.30 -12.43
CA PRO A 197 -16.40 -10.85 -13.11
C PRO A 197 -17.32 -9.96 -12.27
N ALA A 198 -17.05 -9.79 -10.97
CA ALA A 198 -17.93 -9.08 -10.04
C ALA A 198 -18.03 -7.59 -10.37
N THR A 199 -19.26 -7.07 -10.46
CA THR A 199 -19.54 -5.64 -10.71
C THR A 199 -19.84 -4.84 -9.45
N GLU A 200 -20.04 -5.53 -8.32
CA GLU A 200 -20.27 -4.97 -6.99
C GLU A 200 -19.28 -5.64 -6.03
N MET A 201 -18.54 -4.82 -5.28
CA MET A 201 -17.52 -5.30 -4.33
C MET A 201 -18.10 -5.56 -2.96
N ALA A 202 -17.45 -6.47 -2.22
CA ALA A 202 -17.60 -6.67 -0.79
C ALA A 202 -16.34 -6.19 -0.07
N ASP A 203 -16.47 -5.88 1.23
CA ASP A 203 -15.37 -5.31 2.02
C ASP A 203 -14.16 -6.27 2.02
N TRP A 204 -12.97 -5.70 1.81
CA TRP A 204 -11.67 -6.39 1.77
C TRP A 204 -11.54 -7.57 0.78
N CYS A 205 -12.53 -7.88 -0.09
CA CYS A 205 -12.51 -9.17 -0.81
C CYS A 205 -11.31 -9.36 -1.75
N TYR A 206 -10.77 -8.33 -2.42
CA TYR A 206 -9.54 -8.44 -3.23
C TYR A 206 -8.32 -7.74 -2.60
N MET A 207 -8.39 -7.41 -1.31
CA MET A 207 -7.25 -6.87 -0.57
C MET A 207 -6.04 -7.80 -0.72
N GLU A 208 -4.88 -7.28 -1.08
CA GLU A 208 -3.59 -7.99 -1.23
C GLU A 208 -3.59 -9.16 -2.24
N MET A 209 -4.66 -9.34 -3.02
CA MET A 209 -4.90 -10.57 -3.81
C MET A 209 -3.71 -11.00 -4.68
N PHE A 210 -3.02 -10.07 -5.33
CA PHE A 210 -1.84 -10.32 -6.16
C PHE A 210 -0.56 -9.66 -5.61
N SER A 211 -0.56 -9.25 -4.34
CA SER A 211 0.60 -8.63 -3.71
C SER A 211 1.83 -9.53 -3.86
N ARG A 212 2.96 -8.95 -4.29
CA ARG A 212 4.22 -9.65 -4.59
C ARG A 212 4.13 -10.73 -5.68
N CYS A 213 3.15 -10.67 -6.58
CA CYS A 213 3.18 -11.44 -7.83
C CYS A 213 4.20 -10.83 -8.81
N TYR A 214 5.49 -11.07 -8.57
CA TYR A 214 6.59 -10.42 -9.29
C TYR A 214 6.59 -10.65 -10.80
N SER A 215 5.98 -11.73 -11.28
CA SER A 215 5.95 -12.10 -12.71
C SER A 215 4.67 -11.64 -13.44
N LEU A 216 3.72 -11.00 -12.74
CA LEU A 216 2.47 -10.54 -13.35
C LEU A 216 2.75 -9.34 -14.27
N THR A 217 2.49 -9.50 -15.56
CA THR A 217 2.77 -8.48 -16.58
C THR A 217 1.56 -7.63 -16.96
N GLN A 218 0.35 -8.17 -16.77
CA GLN A 218 -0.93 -7.55 -17.05
C GLN A 218 -1.89 -7.80 -15.89
N ALA A 219 -2.63 -6.77 -15.50
CA ALA A 219 -3.70 -6.89 -14.52
C ALA A 219 -4.96 -7.50 -15.18
N PRO A 220 -5.80 -8.21 -14.41
CA PRO A 220 -7.14 -8.60 -14.86
C PRO A 220 -8.04 -7.36 -15.01
N GLU A 221 -9.12 -7.50 -15.77
CA GLU A 221 -10.17 -6.49 -15.81
C GLU A 221 -10.84 -6.35 -14.43
N LEU A 222 -11.14 -5.11 -14.02
CA LEU A 222 -11.83 -4.78 -12.77
C LEU A 222 -13.14 -4.05 -13.09
N PRO A 223 -14.23 -4.78 -13.38
CA PRO A 223 -15.47 -4.19 -13.90
C PRO A 223 -16.33 -3.51 -12.81
N ALA A 224 -15.96 -3.59 -11.53
CA ALA A 224 -16.77 -3.10 -10.43
C ALA A 224 -16.94 -1.57 -10.45
N THR A 225 -18.19 -1.13 -10.39
CA THR A 225 -18.56 0.30 -10.31
C THR A 225 -19.08 0.69 -8.93
N LYS A 226 -19.55 -0.28 -8.14
CA LYS A 226 -19.88 -0.10 -6.72
C LYS A 226 -18.78 -0.74 -5.89
N LEU A 227 -18.01 0.10 -5.20
CA LEU A 227 -16.90 -0.34 -4.37
C LEU A 227 -17.32 -0.49 -2.90
N ALA A 228 -16.50 -1.23 -2.17
CA ALA A 228 -16.65 -1.53 -0.74
C ALA A 228 -15.32 -1.24 -0.02
N ASP A 229 -15.34 -1.18 1.31
CA ASP A 229 -14.18 -0.70 2.08
C ASP A 229 -12.95 -1.58 1.82
N SER A 230 -11.80 -0.95 1.54
CA SER A 230 -10.51 -1.60 1.25
C SER A 230 -10.56 -2.71 0.17
N CYS A 231 -11.58 -2.73 -0.69
CA CYS A 231 -11.84 -3.88 -1.55
C CYS A 231 -10.71 -4.23 -2.53
N TYR A 232 -9.86 -3.25 -2.91
CA TYR A 232 -8.66 -3.43 -3.75
C TYR A 232 -7.37 -2.92 -3.08
N GLU A 233 -7.38 -2.75 -1.75
CA GLU A 233 -6.20 -2.31 -1.00
C GLU A 233 -5.00 -3.25 -1.27
N GLU A 234 -3.85 -2.68 -1.63
CA GLU A 234 -2.61 -3.41 -1.90
C GLU A 234 -2.71 -4.51 -3.00
N MET A 235 -3.77 -4.53 -3.81
CA MET A 235 -4.08 -5.64 -4.71
C MET A 235 -2.90 -6.04 -5.63
N PHE A 236 -2.15 -5.07 -6.17
CA PHE A 236 -0.99 -5.30 -7.05
C PHE A 236 0.32 -4.80 -6.43
N LYS A 237 0.37 -4.60 -5.11
CA LYS A 237 1.58 -4.11 -4.43
C LYS A 237 2.77 -4.99 -4.75
N GLU A 238 3.90 -4.37 -5.07
CA GLU A 238 5.14 -5.02 -5.50
C GLU A 238 4.97 -5.96 -6.72
N CYS A 239 3.95 -5.82 -7.58
CA CYS A 239 3.92 -6.48 -8.90
C CYS A 239 4.93 -5.84 -9.85
N ILE A 240 6.22 -6.17 -9.68
CA ILE A 240 7.34 -5.45 -10.32
C ILE A 240 7.32 -5.52 -11.84
N SER A 241 6.79 -6.59 -12.43
CA SER A 241 6.71 -6.80 -13.89
C SER A 241 5.46 -6.17 -14.52
N LEU A 242 4.53 -5.62 -13.73
CA LEU A 242 3.29 -5.04 -14.24
C LEU A 242 3.61 -3.78 -15.04
N THR A 243 3.23 -3.75 -16.31
CA THR A 243 3.54 -2.63 -17.22
C THR A 243 2.33 -1.73 -17.50
N GLN A 244 1.13 -2.27 -17.34
CA GLN A 244 -0.14 -1.58 -17.59
C GLN A 244 -1.10 -1.83 -16.43
N ALA A 245 -1.73 -0.76 -15.94
CA ALA A 245 -2.80 -0.85 -14.97
C ALA A 245 -4.13 -1.19 -15.65
N PRO A 246 -5.08 -1.82 -14.93
CA PRO A 246 -6.43 -2.04 -15.43
C PRO A 246 -7.24 -0.74 -15.44
N GLN A 247 -8.38 -0.75 -16.14
CA GLN A 247 -9.36 0.33 -16.02
C GLN A 247 -10.00 0.32 -14.63
N LEU A 248 -10.26 1.51 -14.08
CA LEU A 248 -10.89 1.71 -12.77
C LEU A 248 -12.18 2.52 -12.97
N PRO A 249 -13.33 1.87 -13.21
CA PRO A 249 -14.53 2.56 -13.72
C PRO A 249 -15.36 3.28 -12.64
N ALA A 250 -15.06 3.10 -11.35
CA ALA A 250 -15.84 3.68 -10.26
C ALA A 250 -15.71 5.21 -10.19
N THR A 251 -16.84 5.91 -10.12
CA THR A 251 -16.89 7.39 -10.03
C THR A 251 -17.06 7.93 -8.60
N GLU A 252 -17.36 7.04 -7.65
CA GLU A 252 -17.43 7.32 -6.21
C GLU A 252 -16.61 6.27 -5.48
N LEU A 253 -15.70 6.72 -4.62
CA LEU A 253 -14.83 5.84 -3.85
C LEU A 253 -15.23 5.82 -2.37
N VAL A 254 -15.05 4.64 -1.78
CA VAL A 254 -15.25 4.36 -0.36
C VAL A 254 -13.89 4.20 0.33
N LYS A 255 -13.91 4.00 1.65
CA LYS A 255 -12.70 4.10 2.47
C LYS A 255 -11.63 3.13 1.98
N GLU A 256 -10.40 3.62 1.83
CA GLU A 256 -9.18 2.82 1.55
C GLU A 256 -9.24 1.95 0.26
N CYS A 257 -10.25 2.11 -0.61
CA CYS A 257 -10.53 1.13 -1.66
C CYS A 257 -9.39 0.89 -2.66
N TYR A 258 -8.55 1.89 -2.97
CA TYR A 258 -7.36 1.77 -3.83
C TYR A 258 -6.06 2.10 -3.11
N ARG A 259 -6.06 2.04 -1.77
CA ARG A 259 -4.88 2.30 -0.95
C ARG A 259 -3.73 1.37 -1.35
N GLU A 260 -2.57 1.95 -1.63
CA GLU A 260 -1.33 1.26 -2.01
C GLU A 260 -1.46 0.27 -3.20
N MET A 261 -2.52 0.37 -4.01
CA MET A 261 -2.89 -0.65 -5.00
C MET A 261 -1.76 -1.03 -5.97
N PHE A 262 -0.95 -0.06 -6.42
CA PHE A 262 0.19 -0.26 -7.33
C PHE A 262 1.54 0.10 -6.70
N LYS A 263 1.61 0.19 -5.37
CA LYS A 263 2.84 0.56 -4.68
C LYS A 263 3.98 -0.39 -5.05
N GLU A 264 5.14 0.15 -5.39
CA GLU A 264 6.32 -0.59 -5.86
C GLU A 264 6.11 -1.42 -7.15
N CYS A 265 5.08 -1.12 -7.96
CA CYS A 265 5.01 -1.57 -9.35
C CYS A 265 6.06 -0.83 -10.20
N LYS A 266 7.32 -1.26 -10.08
CA LYS A 266 8.50 -0.54 -10.60
C LYS A 266 8.51 -0.38 -12.12
N ASN A 267 7.88 -1.29 -12.87
CA ASN A 267 7.79 -1.23 -14.33
C ASN A 267 6.49 -0.59 -14.86
N LEU A 268 5.60 -0.11 -13.99
CA LEU A 268 4.38 0.56 -14.42
C LEU A 268 4.75 1.91 -15.08
N MET A 269 4.46 2.04 -16.37
CA MET A 269 4.85 3.22 -17.16
C MET A 269 3.75 4.29 -17.21
N GLN A 270 2.49 3.86 -17.12
CA GLN A 270 1.30 4.71 -17.23
C GLN A 270 0.34 4.38 -16.10
N ALA A 271 -0.19 5.41 -15.46
CA ALA A 271 -1.28 5.27 -14.52
C ALA A 271 -2.61 5.04 -15.27
N PRO A 272 -3.59 4.35 -14.66
CA PRO A 272 -4.94 4.28 -15.19
C PRO A 272 -5.64 5.64 -15.07
N GLU A 273 -6.75 5.80 -15.80
CA GLU A 273 -7.67 6.91 -15.56
C GLU A 273 -8.30 6.79 -14.17
N LEU A 274 -8.46 7.93 -13.48
CA LEU A 274 -9.08 8.01 -12.15
C LEU A 274 -10.35 8.87 -12.24
N PRO A 275 -11.50 8.30 -12.64
CA PRO A 275 -12.70 9.08 -12.95
C PRO A 275 -13.45 9.59 -11.69
N ALA A 276 -13.05 9.15 -10.50
CA ALA A 276 -13.77 9.43 -9.27
C ALA A 276 -13.73 10.90 -8.86
N LYS A 277 -14.93 11.47 -8.65
CA LYS A 277 -15.10 12.87 -8.23
C LYS A 277 -15.35 13.02 -6.73
N LYS A 278 -15.80 11.95 -6.09
CA LYS A 278 -16.09 11.88 -4.66
C LYS A 278 -15.21 10.82 -4.03
N LEU A 279 -14.39 11.23 -3.08
CA LEU A 279 -13.39 10.39 -2.43
C LEU A 279 -13.67 10.35 -0.93
N ALA A 280 -13.73 9.14 -0.37
CA ALA A 280 -13.70 8.92 1.07
C ALA A 280 -12.26 8.95 1.62
N GLU A 281 -12.11 8.63 2.90
CA GLU A 281 -10.81 8.64 3.57
C GLU A 281 -9.83 7.65 2.90
N TYR A 282 -8.58 8.09 2.69
CA TYR A 282 -7.46 7.27 2.23
C TYR A 282 -7.61 6.57 0.86
N CYS A 283 -8.58 6.94 0.02
CA CYS A 283 -8.88 6.20 -1.22
C CYS A 283 -7.67 5.95 -2.14
N TYR A 284 -6.76 6.91 -2.30
CA TYR A 284 -5.57 6.81 -3.16
C TYR A 284 -4.25 6.95 -2.38
N ASP A 285 -4.29 6.73 -1.06
CA ASP A 285 -3.10 6.76 -0.19
C ASP A 285 -2.04 5.79 -0.72
N GLY A 286 -0.86 6.31 -1.08
CA GLY A 286 0.28 5.54 -1.55
C GLY A 286 0.07 4.79 -2.88
N MET A 287 -1.00 5.07 -3.64
CA MET A 287 -1.43 4.24 -4.77
C MET A 287 -0.32 3.91 -5.78
N PHE A 288 0.54 4.88 -6.13
CA PHE A 288 1.68 4.71 -7.05
C PHE A 288 3.02 4.92 -6.37
N SER A 289 3.09 4.84 -5.04
CA SER A 289 4.34 5.05 -4.29
C SER A 289 5.43 4.11 -4.82
N LYS A 290 6.58 4.67 -5.20
CA LYS A 290 7.76 3.99 -5.75
C LYS A 290 7.51 3.25 -7.07
N CYS A 291 6.54 3.71 -7.86
CA CYS A 291 6.44 3.38 -9.27
C CYS A 291 7.53 4.13 -10.06
N ASN A 292 8.78 3.64 -9.98
CA ASN A 292 9.94 4.36 -10.49
C ASN A 292 9.86 4.73 -11.98
N ASN A 293 9.22 3.91 -12.81
CA ASN A 293 9.11 4.13 -14.26
C ASN A 293 7.86 4.93 -14.68
N LEU A 294 7.02 5.36 -13.72
CA LEU A 294 5.87 6.20 -14.04
C LEU A 294 6.36 7.59 -14.47
N THR A 295 6.07 7.96 -15.72
CA THR A 295 6.57 9.23 -16.31
C THR A 295 5.53 10.35 -16.31
N GLN A 296 4.24 10.01 -16.25
CA GLN A 296 3.11 10.93 -16.25
C GLN A 296 2.12 10.55 -15.17
N ALA A 297 1.60 11.54 -14.46
CA ALA A 297 0.52 11.36 -13.50
C ALA A 297 -0.85 11.37 -14.23
N PRO A 298 -1.85 10.65 -13.70
CA PRO A 298 -3.23 10.72 -14.20
C PRO A 298 -3.88 12.05 -13.80
N GLN A 299 -5.01 12.37 -14.44
CA GLN A 299 -5.86 13.48 -14.01
C GLN A 299 -6.51 13.16 -12.66
N LEU A 300 -6.68 14.19 -11.82
CA LEU A 300 -7.28 14.08 -10.48
C LEU A 300 -8.54 14.96 -10.44
N PRO A 301 -9.73 14.43 -10.78
CA PRO A 301 -10.93 15.27 -10.99
C PRO A 301 -11.67 15.66 -9.71
N ALA A 302 -11.33 15.09 -8.55
CA ALA A 302 -12.01 15.36 -7.28
C ALA A 302 -11.70 16.77 -6.75
N THR A 303 -12.74 17.57 -6.54
CA THR A 303 -12.64 18.93 -5.98
C THR A 303 -12.88 18.97 -4.47
N GLU A 304 -13.49 17.92 -3.92
CA GLU A 304 -13.76 17.74 -2.49
C GLU A 304 -13.00 16.51 -2.01
N LEU A 305 -12.18 16.69 -0.97
CA LEU A 305 -11.28 15.65 -0.48
C LEU A 305 -11.52 15.41 1.01
N GLU A 306 -11.76 14.15 1.34
CA GLU A 306 -11.74 13.65 2.72
C GLU A 306 -10.31 13.46 3.22
N LYS A 307 -10.20 13.00 4.47
CA LYS A 307 -8.93 12.77 5.15
C LYS A 307 -7.97 11.94 4.30
N SER A 308 -6.76 12.46 4.10
CA SER A 308 -5.62 11.70 3.58
C SER A 308 -5.81 11.04 2.20
N CYS A 309 -6.72 11.54 1.33
CA CYS A 309 -7.03 10.88 0.06
C CYS A 309 -5.81 10.63 -0.86
N TYR A 310 -4.80 11.51 -0.88
CA TYR A 310 -3.65 11.44 -1.80
C TYR A 310 -2.30 11.43 -1.08
N VAL A 311 -2.27 10.99 0.18
CA VAL A 311 -1.02 10.87 0.94
C VAL A 311 -0.04 9.99 0.16
N GLY A 312 1.19 10.46 -0.05
CA GLY A 312 2.25 9.67 -0.67
C GLY A 312 1.94 9.10 -2.06
N MET A 313 0.89 9.58 -2.76
CA MET A 313 0.37 8.94 -3.97
C MET A 313 1.45 8.67 -5.03
N PHE A 314 2.38 9.60 -5.23
CA PHE A 314 3.51 9.48 -6.14
C PHE A 314 4.88 9.48 -5.43
N SER A 315 4.91 9.22 -4.12
CA SER A 315 6.17 9.26 -3.37
C SER A 315 7.18 8.27 -3.96
N GLY A 316 8.37 8.72 -4.31
CA GLY A 316 9.43 7.89 -4.89
C GLY A 316 9.23 7.55 -6.37
N CYS A 317 8.27 8.17 -7.08
CA CYS A 317 8.16 8.08 -8.53
C CYS A 317 9.33 8.83 -9.20
N SER A 318 10.49 8.16 -9.27
CA SER A 318 11.75 8.80 -9.63
C SER A 318 11.79 9.37 -11.04
N ASN A 319 11.01 8.85 -11.99
CA ASN A 319 10.97 9.32 -13.37
C ASN A 319 9.78 10.25 -13.68
N LEU A 320 8.97 10.60 -12.67
CA LEU A 320 7.85 11.52 -12.85
C LEU A 320 8.40 12.93 -13.10
N THR A 321 8.14 13.47 -14.30
CA THR A 321 8.69 14.78 -14.70
C THR A 321 7.71 15.94 -14.54
N GLN A 322 6.41 15.64 -14.50
CA GLN A 322 5.32 16.60 -14.39
C GLN A 322 4.30 16.12 -13.36
N ALA A 323 3.87 17.02 -12.49
CA ALA A 323 2.79 16.78 -11.56
C ALA A 323 1.42 16.97 -12.24
N PRO A 324 0.36 16.30 -11.76
CA PRO A 324 -1.01 16.54 -12.22
C PRO A 324 -1.55 17.88 -11.70
N GLU A 325 -2.65 18.34 -12.29
CA GLU A 325 -3.43 19.44 -11.73
C GLU A 325 -4.08 19.02 -10.39
N LEU A 326 -4.15 19.95 -9.43
CA LEU A 326 -4.74 19.74 -8.12
C LEU A 326 -5.94 20.68 -7.95
N PRO A 327 -7.18 20.26 -8.23
CA PRO A 327 -8.31 21.19 -8.34
C PRO A 327 -8.95 21.58 -6.99
N ALA A 328 -8.65 20.87 -5.90
CA ALA A 328 -9.26 21.12 -4.60
C ALA A 328 -8.83 22.47 -3.99
N THR A 329 -9.80 23.29 -3.60
CA THR A 329 -9.59 24.63 -3.00
C THR A 329 -9.67 24.64 -1.47
N LYS A 330 -10.15 23.54 -0.89
CA LYS A 330 -10.22 23.29 0.56
C LYS A 330 -9.70 21.89 0.83
N LEU A 331 -8.80 21.76 1.82
CA LEU A 331 -8.15 20.50 2.12
C LEU A 331 -8.46 20.01 3.53
N SER A 332 -8.83 18.74 3.62
CA SER A 332 -8.91 18.00 4.88
C SER A 332 -7.52 17.55 5.36
N TYR A 333 -7.48 16.91 6.52
CA TYR A 333 -6.26 16.49 7.19
C TYR A 333 -5.33 15.72 6.24
N ALA A 334 -4.09 16.20 6.12
CA ALA A 334 -2.99 15.57 5.39
C ALA A 334 -3.25 15.18 3.93
N CYS A 335 -4.27 15.71 3.23
CA CYS A 335 -4.69 15.21 1.90
C CYS A 335 -3.56 15.05 0.87
N TYR A 336 -2.59 15.96 0.81
CA TYR A 336 -1.46 15.93 -0.14
C TYR A 336 -0.10 15.72 0.55
N SER A 337 -0.09 15.24 1.79
CA SER A 337 1.14 14.97 2.54
C SER A 337 2.01 13.97 1.77
N MET A 338 3.29 14.26 1.60
CA MET A 338 4.29 13.42 0.92
C MET A 338 3.96 13.07 -0.55
N MET A 339 2.97 13.72 -1.17
CA MET A 339 2.44 13.33 -2.49
C MET A 339 3.53 13.14 -3.56
N PHE A 340 4.55 14.00 -3.59
CA PHE A 340 5.69 13.94 -4.52
C PHE A 340 7.04 13.76 -3.81
N SER A 341 7.06 13.31 -2.55
CA SER A 341 8.34 13.08 -1.83
C SER A 341 9.23 12.14 -2.64
N ASP A 342 10.52 12.44 -2.78
CA ASP A 342 11.50 11.67 -3.55
C ASP A 342 11.21 11.55 -5.06
N CYS A 343 10.38 12.44 -5.62
CA CYS A 343 10.22 12.59 -7.08
C CYS A 343 11.43 13.33 -7.67
N ILE A 344 12.57 12.64 -7.77
CA ILE A 344 13.86 13.26 -8.11
C ILE A 344 13.91 13.91 -9.50
N SER A 345 13.05 13.49 -10.45
CA SER A 345 12.98 14.06 -11.81
C SER A 345 11.93 15.16 -11.97
N LEU A 346 11.18 15.49 -10.91
CA LEU A 346 10.13 16.51 -10.99
C LEU A 346 10.78 17.90 -11.10
N THR A 347 10.59 18.55 -12.25
CA THR A 347 11.24 19.86 -12.52
C THR A 347 10.35 21.06 -12.19
N GLN A 348 9.03 20.86 -12.17
CA GLN A 348 8.02 21.88 -11.91
C GLN A 348 6.98 21.34 -10.93
N ALA A 349 6.65 22.16 -9.93
CA ALA A 349 5.56 21.88 -9.01
C ALA A 349 4.20 22.22 -9.65
N PRO A 350 3.10 21.55 -9.27
CA PRO A 350 1.76 21.92 -9.67
C PRO A 350 1.33 23.24 -9.03
N GLN A 351 0.27 23.85 -9.56
CA GLN A 351 -0.41 24.93 -8.85
C GLN A 351 -1.07 24.38 -7.58
N LEU A 352 -1.04 25.17 -6.50
CA LEU A 352 -1.67 24.84 -5.23
C LEU A 352 -2.82 25.84 -5.00
N PRO A 353 -4.06 25.55 -5.43
CA PRO A 353 -5.15 26.53 -5.35
C PRO A 353 -5.78 26.65 -3.95
N ALA A 354 -5.50 25.72 -3.03
CA ALA A 354 -6.18 25.69 -1.74
C ALA A 354 -5.81 26.86 -0.83
N THR A 355 -6.83 27.57 -0.36
CA THR A 355 -6.69 28.69 0.58
C THR A 355 -7.08 28.32 2.01
N GLU A 356 -7.85 27.25 2.18
CA GLU A 356 -8.25 26.68 3.47
C GLU A 356 -7.53 25.34 3.68
N LEU A 357 -6.62 25.29 4.65
CA LEU A 357 -5.77 24.13 4.93
C LEU A 357 -6.06 23.60 6.34
N ALA A 358 -6.37 22.30 6.44
CA ALA A 358 -6.32 21.57 7.71
C ALA A 358 -4.86 21.15 8.06
N ASP A 359 -4.71 20.48 9.20
CA ASP A 359 -3.38 20.07 9.68
C ASP A 359 -2.66 19.17 8.66
N GLY A 360 -1.38 19.50 8.40
CA GLY A 360 -0.46 18.66 7.62
C GLY A 360 -0.74 18.53 6.12
N CYS A 361 -1.66 19.32 5.52
CA CYS A 361 -2.09 19.13 4.12
C CYS A 361 -0.96 19.00 3.09
N TYR A 362 0.13 19.76 3.23
CA TYR A 362 1.27 19.78 2.28
C TYR A 362 2.59 19.36 2.93
N ARG A 363 2.52 18.66 4.07
CA ARG A 363 3.70 18.19 4.79
C ARG A 363 4.56 17.33 3.87
N SER A 364 5.85 17.65 3.79
CA SER A 364 6.84 16.91 2.97
C SER A 364 6.46 16.76 1.48
N MET A 365 5.54 17.57 0.95
CA MET A 365 4.96 17.33 -0.39
C MET A 365 6.00 17.20 -1.50
N PHE A 366 7.08 17.99 -1.46
CA PHE A 366 8.20 17.97 -2.41
C PHE A 366 9.54 17.62 -1.75
N SER A 367 9.52 16.95 -0.59
CA SER A 367 10.76 16.55 0.08
C SER A 367 11.62 15.70 -0.88
N HIS A 368 12.90 16.00 -0.97
CA HIS A 368 13.87 15.35 -1.84
C HIS A 368 13.54 15.37 -3.34
N CYS A 369 12.71 16.33 -3.81
CA CYS A 369 12.57 16.65 -5.24
C CYS A 369 13.82 17.38 -5.73
N THR A 370 14.91 16.65 -5.96
CA THR A 370 16.23 17.23 -6.21
C THR A 370 16.34 18.02 -7.50
N SER A 371 15.49 17.76 -8.51
CA SER A 371 15.44 18.52 -9.77
C SER A 371 14.48 19.70 -9.78
N LEU A 372 13.75 19.95 -8.68
CA LEU A 372 12.77 21.04 -8.62
C LEU A 372 13.49 22.39 -8.58
N THR A 373 13.30 23.21 -9.61
CA THR A 373 14.01 24.50 -9.75
C THR A 373 13.24 25.70 -9.19
N GLN A 374 11.91 25.60 -9.14
CA GLN A 374 11.00 26.65 -8.70
C GLN A 374 9.91 26.07 -7.79
N ALA A 375 9.67 26.75 -6.68
CA ALA A 375 8.57 26.43 -5.78
C ALA A 375 7.24 26.97 -6.35
N PRO A 376 6.10 26.33 -6.04
CA PRO A 376 4.78 26.83 -6.39
C PRO A 376 4.41 28.06 -5.56
N LYS A 377 3.43 28.83 -6.04
CA LYS A 377 2.80 29.88 -5.25
C LYS A 377 2.03 29.23 -4.09
N LEU A 378 2.16 29.79 -2.89
CA LEU A 378 1.41 29.40 -1.70
C LEU A 378 0.32 30.45 -1.45
N PRO A 379 -0.98 30.18 -1.62
CA PRO A 379 -2.02 31.20 -1.52
C PRO A 379 -2.64 31.35 -0.12
N ALA A 380 -2.49 30.35 0.77
CA ALA A 380 -3.12 30.33 2.09
C ALA A 380 -2.62 31.46 3.00
N MET A 381 -3.55 32.31 3.47
CA MET A 381 -3.27 33.45 4.36
C MET A 381 -3.26 33.06 5.85
N GLN A 382 -3.79 31.88 6.16
CA GLN A 382 -3.79 31.25 7.47
C GLN A 382 -3.30 29.81 7.29
N LEU A 383 -2.49 29.33 8.24
CA LEU A 383 -2.02 27.96 8.24
C LEU A 383 -2.59 27.23 9.46
N ALA A 384 -2.82 25.94 9.29
CA ALA A 384 -3.02 25.02 10.41
C ALA A 384 -1.68 24.39 10.82
N LYS A 385 -1.69 23.44 11.76
CA LYS A 385 -0.46 22.88 12.31
C LYS A 385 0.27 22.08 11.25
N THR A 386 1.59 22.21 11.21
CA THR A 386 2.49 21.38 10.38
C THR A 386 2.25 21.39 8.86
N CYS A 387 1.42 22.30 8.32
CA CYS A 387 1.00 22.26 6.91
C CYS A 387 2.17 22.28 5.91
N TYR A 388 3.24 23.02 6.18
CA TYR A 388 4.41 23.13 5.29
C TYR A 388 5.71 22.56 5.89
N THR A 389 5.59 21.77 6.96
CA THR A 389 6.74 21.10 7.56
C THR A 389 7.43 20.22 6.51
N PHE A 390 8.75 20.35 6.37
CA PHE A 390 9.59 19.63 5.38
C PHE A 390 9.18 19.79 3.90
N MET A 391 8.32 20.75 3.54
CA MET A 391 7.71 20.82 2.19
C MET A 391 8.74 20.77 1.05
N PHE A 392 9.89 21.42 1.19
CA PHE A 392 10.99 21.45 0.23
C PHE A 392 12.32 20.91 0.81
N ASP A 393 12.27 20.11 1.88
CA ASP A 393 13.48 19.55 2.49
C ASP A 393 14.28 18.76 1.45
N GLY A 394 15.58 19.05 1.28
CA GLY A 394 16.45 18.41 0.31
C GLY A 394 16.19 18.78 -1.16
N CYS A 395 15.45 19.85 -1.46
CA CYS A 395 15.30 20.37 -2.82
C CYS A 395 16.57 21.11 -3.29
N ILE A 396 17.62 20.35 -3.61
CA ILE A 396 18.95 20.92 -3.89
C ILE A 396 19.00 21.84 -5.11
N SER A 397 18.12 21.67 -6.12
CA SER A 397 18.07 22.56 -7.29
C SER A 397 17.20 23.80 -7.13
N LEU A 398 16.56 23.99 -5.97
CA LEU A 398 15.69 25.13 -5.73
C LEU A 398 16.52 26.41 -5.56
N THR A 399 16.36 27.35 -6.51
CA THR A 399 17.13 28.62 -6.50
C THR A 399 16.35 29.80 -5.92
N LYS A 400 15.02 29.70 -5.88
CA LYS A 400 14.11 30.74 -5.39
C LYS A 400 13.05 30.12 -4.48
N ALA A 401 12.97 30.63 -3.26
CA ALA A 401 11.88 30.31 -2.34
C ALA A 401 10.56 31.01 -2.76
N PRO A 402 9.40 30.42 -2.44
CA PRO A 402 8.10 31.05 -2.65
C PRO A 402 7.85 32.17 -1.63
N ALA A 403 6.92 33.06 -1.94
CA ALA A 403 6.39 33.99 -0.94
C ALA A 403 5.63 33.23 0.16
N LEU A 404 5.75 33.69 1.40
CA LEU A 404 5.08 33.13 2.57
C LEU A 404 4.01 34.13 3.07
N PRO A 405 2.75 34.05 2.60
CA PRO A 405 1.75 35.09 2.88
C PRO A 405 1.09 34.99 4.26
N ALA A 406 1.14 33.84 4.92
CA ALA A 406 0.47 33.65 6.20
C ALA A 406 1.14 34.49 7.30
N LYS A 407 0.35 35.29 8.02
CA LYS A 407 0.86 36.19 9.08
C LYS A 407 0.69 35.64 10.48
N GLU A 408 -0.30 34.77 10.66
CA GLU A 408 -0.57 34.08 11.93
C GLU A 408 0.18 32.75 11.94
N MET A 409 1.11 32.61 12.87
CA MET A 409 1.96 31.41 12.97
C MET A 409 1.26 30.34 13.83
N GLN A 410 1.36 29.08 13.40
CA GLN A 410 0.93 27.90 14.16
C GLN A 410 2.14 27.05 14.57
N GLU A 411 1.90 26.06 15.42
CA GLU A 411 2.91 25.08 15.83
C GLU A 411 3.58 24.41 14.61
N ALA A 412 4.91 24.47 14.58
CA ALA A 412 5.77 23.84 13.57
C ALA A 412 5.43 24.15 12.10
N CYS A 413 4.75 25.28 11.82
CA CYS A 413 4.16 25.56 10.51
C CYS A 413 5.13 25.51 9.31
N TYR A 414 6.37 25.96 9.48
CA TYR A 414 7.42 25.99 8.45
C TYR A 414 8.68 25.22 8.87
N SER A 415 8.56 24.33 9.87
CA SER A 415 9.70 23.57 10.40
C SER A 415 10.36 22.75 9.29
N CYS A 416 11.69 22.83 9.20
CA CYS A 416 12.50 22.17 8.18
C CYS A 416 12.10 22.45 6.72
N MET A 417 11.31 23.49 6.43
CA MET A 417 10.70 23.69 5.11
C MET A 417 11.72 23.72 3.96
N PHE A 418 12.88 24.37 4.16
CA PHE A 418 13.95 24.49 3.15
C PHE A 418 15.24 23.79 3.57
N ARG A 419 15.18 22.91 4.58
CA ARG A 419 16.35 22.17 5.06
C ARG A 419 17.09 21.54 3.86
N LYS A 420 18.43 21.60 3.83
CA LYS A 420 19.27 21.08 2.74
C LYS A 420 18.97 21.64 1.33
N CYS A 421 18.32 22.80 1.20
CA CYS A 421 18.20 23.52 -0.07
C CYS A 421 19.51 24.24 -0.41
N THR A 422 20.52 23.49 -0.85
CA THR A 422 21.90 23.99 -1.00
C THR A 422 22.08 25.07 -2.06
N ASN A 423 21.21 25.18 -3.07
CA ASN A 423 21.28 26.25 -4.08
C ASN A 423 20.44 27.49 -3.74
N LEU A 424 19.75 27.51 -2.59
CA LEU A 424 19.00 28.69 -2.17
C LEU A 424 19.97 29.74 -1.62
N THR A 425 20.06 30.90 -2.29
CA THR A 425 20.99 31.98 -1.91
C THR A 425 20.34 33.04 -1.02
N LYS A 426 19.02 33.20 -1.10
CA LYS A 426 18.23 34.17 -0.33
C LYS A 426 17.00 33.50 0.27
N ALA A 427 16.74 33.77 1.53
CA ALA A 427 15.52 33.33 2.18
C ALA A 427 14.31 34.12 1.67
N PRO A 428 13.09 33.56 1.71
CA PRO A 428 11.89 34.35 1.49
C PRO A 428 11.72 35.38 2.62
N GLU A 429 10.88 36.39 2.40
CA GLU A 429 10.47 37.27 3.49
C GLU A 429 9.70 36.46 4.53
N LEU A 430 10.21 36.42 5.77
CA LEU A 430 9.58 35.68 6.86
C LEU A 430 8.47 36.54 7.50
N PRO A 431 7.21 36.11 7.44
CA PRO A 431 6.06 36.95 7.81
C PRO A 431 5.81 37.06 9.31
N ALA A 432 6.41 36.19 10.13
CA ALA A 432 6.18 36.18 11.58
C ALA A 432 6.56 37.52 12.23
N THR A 433 5.60 38.13 12.93
CA THR A 433 5.85 39.25 13.86
C THR A 433 6.03 38.75 15.30
N GLN A 434 5.52 37.56 15.60
CA GLN A 434 5.75 36.78 16.81
C GLN A 434 6.01 35.32 16.39
N LEU A 435 6.98 34.66 17.02
CA LEU A 435 7.30 33.26 16.74
C LEU A 435 6.35 32.34 17.52
N ALA A 436 5.69 31.43 16.80
CA ALA A 436 5.02 30.28 17.40
C ALA A 436 6.01 29.12 17.62
N ASP A 437 5.69 28.24 18.57
CA ASP A 437 6.53 27.11 18.95
C ASP A 437 6.96 26.27 17.74
N GLY A 438 8.28 26.15 17.55
CA GLY A 438 8.91 25.33 16.50
C GLY A 438 8.68 25.78 15.06
N CYS A 439 7.99 26.91 14.78
CA CYS A 439 7.58 27.18 13.40
C CYS A 439 8.75 27.39 12.42
N TYR A 440 9.88 27.95 12.83
CA TYR A 440 11.10 28.06 11.99
C TYR A 440 12.22 27.10 12.39
N GLU A 441 11.91 26.08 13.20
CA GLU A 441 12.91 25.09 13.63
C GLU A 441 13.58 24.43 12.41
N MET A 442 14.92 24.42 12.39
CA MET A 442 15.75 23.83 11.31
C MET A 442 15.38 24.26 9.88
N MET A 443 14.66 25.38 9.72
CA MET A 443 14.06 25.77 8.43
C MET A 443 15.08 25.88 7.29
N PHE A 444 16.29 26.35 7.58
CA PHE A 444 17.39 26.50 6.61
C PHE A 444 18.64 25.71 6.99
N TRP A 445 18.48 24.67 7.83
CA TRP A 445 19.61 23.81 8.22
C TRP A 445 20.28 23.22 6.98
N GLU A 446 21.60 23.31 6.90
CA GLU A 446 22.44 22.91 5.76
C GLU A 446 22.07 23.59 4.41
N CYS A 447 21.50 24.80 4.41
CA CYS A 447 21.38 25.64 3.21
C CYS A 447 22.71 26.35 2.90
N SER A 448 23.70 25.58 2.43
CA SER A 448 25.11 26.01 2.36
C SER A 448 25.42 27.28 1.57
N ASN A 449 24.59 27.69 0.60
CA ASN A 449 24.77 28.93 -0.16
C ASN A 449 23.87 30.10 0.31
N LEU A 450 23.06 29.89 1.35
CA LEU A 450 22.15 30.91 1.87
C LEU A 450 22.95 32.02 2.55
N SER A 451 22.83 33.26 2.05
CA SER A 451 23.64 34.40 2.48
C SER A 451 22.83 35.68 2.76
N GLU A 452 21.50 35.65 2.61
CA GLU A 452 20.64 36.78 2.91
C GLU A 452 19.34 36.32 3.56
N ILE A 453 19.02 36.89 4.73
CA ILE A 453 17.82 36.56 5.50
C ILE A 453 17.18 37.83 6.04
N LYS A 454 15.86 37.93 5.92
CA LYS A 454 15.06 39.05 6.43
C LYS A 454 13.94 38.54 7.32
N VAL A 455 13.92 39.00 8.58
CA VAL A 455 12.93 38.59 9.60
C VAL A 455 12.12 39.78 10.11
N ASN A 456 10.89 39.57 10.60
CA ASN A 456 10.00 40.64 11.08
C ASN A 456 9.67 40.57 12.59
N PHE A 457 10.02 39.48 13.29
CA PHE A 457 9.78 39.33 14.72
C PHE A 457 10.78 40.16 15.55
N THR A 458 10.35 40.60 16.72
CA THR A 458 11.14 41.50 17.59
C THR A 458 11.75 40.81 18.82
N ASN A 459 11.41 39.54 19.05
CA ASN A 459 12.01 38.68 20.07
C ASN A 459 12.04 37.22 19.59
N TRP A 460 12.92 36.40 20.16
CA TRP A 460 13.07 34.98 19.78
C TRP A 460 11.96 34.08 20.36
N GLY A 461 10.96 34.66 21.03
CA GLY A 461 9.90 33.95 21.74
C GLY A 461 10.34 33.49 23.13
N LYS A 462 9.37 33.21 24.02
CA LYS A 462 9.62 32.54 25.31
C LYS A 462 9.41 31.04 25.11
N TYR A 463 10.48 30.25 25.17
CA TYR A 463 10.34 28.80 25.22
C TYR A 463 9.58 28.41 26.50
N ARG A 464 8.35 27.91 26.37
CA ARG A 464 7.73 27.13 27.45
C ARG A 464 8.32 25.73 27.39
N GLN A 465 8.97 25.30 28.47
CA GLN A 465 9.29 23.90 28.74
C GLN A 465 8.03 23.04 28.93
N LEU A 466 7.09 23.03 27.96
CA LEU A 466 5.88 22.23 28.05
C LEU A 466 5.97 20.88 27.30
N TYR A 467 7.11 20.58 26.65
CA TYR A 467 7.32 19.28 26.02
C TYR A 467 8.58 18.58 26.51
N SER A 468 8.52 18.10 27.76
CA SER A 468 9.24 16.89 28.20
C SER A 468 8.59 15.61 27.67
N ARG A 469 7.54 15.70 26.83
CA ARG A 469 7.13 14.58 25.99
C ARG A 469 8.06 14.55 24.79
N LYS A 470 9.00 13.62 24.82
CA LYS A 470 9.82 13.16 23.68
C LYS A 470 9.21 13.60 22.35
N TRP A 471 9.79 14.62 21.72
CA TRP A 471 9.69 14.73 20.28
C TRP A 471 10.38 13.48 19.75
N ASP A 472 9.57 12.48 19.40
CA ASP A 472 10.06 11.25 18.81
C ASP A 472 10.19 11.53 17.32
N PRO A 473 11.38 11.44 16.70
CA PRO A 473 11.47 11.44 15.24
C PRO A 473 10.57 10.35 14.60
N ARG A 474 10.13 9.34 15.38
CA ARG A 474 9.12 8.31 15.03
C ARG A 474 7.66 8.74 15.20
N SER A 475 7.38 9.97 15.65
CA SER A 475 6.01 10.55 15.71
C SER A 475 5.55 11.17 14.38
N CYS A 476 6.42 11.12 13.37
CA CYS A 476 5.95 11.01 11.98
C CYS A 476 5.18 9.69 11.86
N PRO A 477 3.92 9.65 11.36
CA PRO A 477 3.32 8.42 10.92
C PRO A 477 4.15 7.90 9.74
N LEU A 478 5.22 7.17 10.05
CA LEU A 478 5.82 6.19 9.17
C LEU A 478 4.80 5.06 9.03
N LEU A 479 3.71 5.32 8.30
CA LEU A 479 3.01 4.23 7.65
C LEU A 479 3.87 3.81 6.48
N PHE A 480 4.89 2.99 6.73
CA PHE A 480 5.39 2.03 5.76
C PHE A 480 5.98 0.80 6.48
N SER A 481 5.40 -0.35 6.15
CA SER A 481 5.79 -1.73 6.43
C SER A 481 7.29 -1.94 6.68
N SER A 482 7.60 -2.72 7.72
CA SER A 482 8.90 -2.97 8.33
C SER A 482 9.98 -3.65 7.46
N ASN A 483 9.83 -3.71 6.13
CA ASN A 483 10.70 -4.50 5.24
C ASN A 483 11.38 -3.73 4.09
N ASP A 484 11.45 -2.39 4.13
CA ASP A 484 12.20 -1.61 3.12
C ASP A 484 13.72 -1.53 3.44
N PRO A 485 14.62 -2.01 2.55
CA PRO A 485 16.07 -1.86 2.69
C PRO A 485 16.58 -0.41 2.75
N ARG A 486 15.77 0.58 2.34
CA ARG A 486 16.10 2.02 2.44
C ARG A 486 15.82 2.60 3.83
N SER A 487 15.25 1.83 4.76
CA SER A 487 15.18 2.23 6.18
C SER A 487 16.58 2.48 6.76
N LYS A 488 17.66 1.97 6.15
CA LYS A 488 19.04 2.29 6.54
C LYS A 488 19.47 3.72 6.22
N VAL A 489 18.92 4.37 5.19
CA VAL A 489 19.25 5.78 4.87
C VAL A 489 18.49 6.71 5.81
N ILE A 490 17.22 6.41 6.11
CA ILE A 490 16.41 7.18 7.06
C ILE A 490 16.85 6.90 8.51
N SER A 491 17.20 5.66 8.86
CA SER A 491 17.78 5.31 10.16
C SER A 491 19.19 5.87 10.35
N ALA A 492 19.96 6.08 9.27
CA ALA A 492 21.23 6.82 9.34
C ALA A 492 21.00 8.33 9.53
N MET A 493 19.93 8.90 8.97
CA MET A 493 19.53 10.29 9.21
C MET A 493 18.94 10.50 10.62
N ILE A 494 18.29 9.49 11.21
CA ILE A 494 17.75 9.51 12.58
C ILE A 494 18.83 9.21 13.63
N SER A 495 19.94 8.57 13.26
CA SER A 495 21.02 8.19 14.20
C SER A 495 22.06 9.29 14.47
N MET A 496 21.82 10.53 14.02
CA MET A 496 22.58 11.68 14.49
C MET A 496 22.19 11.95 15.96
N HIS A 497 23.08 11.61 16.88
CA HIS A 497 22.98 11.92 18.30
C HIS A 497 22.77 13.43 18.48
N PHE A 498 21.55 13.86 18.81
CA PHE A 498 21.30 15.18 19.37
C PHE A 498 21.44 15.06 20.89
N PRO A 499 22.44 15.69 21.54
CA PRO A 499 22.49 15.74 22.99
C PRO A 499 21.24 16.46 23.50
N HIS A 500 20.51 15.78 24.36
CA HIS A 500 19.27 16.22 24.97
C HIS A 500 19.50 17.29 26.05
N GLU A 501 19.79 18.52 25.66
CA GLU A 501 19.55 19.72 26.49
C GLU A 501 19.18 20.90 25.58
N GLY A 502 17.93 21.36 25.64
CA GLY A 502 17.48 22.61 25.03
C GLY A 502 17.61 22.71 23.50
N LEU A 503 16.72 22.04 22.75
CA LEU A 503 16.58 22.29 21.30
C LEU A 503 15.88 23.62 21.09
N ASP A 504 16.75 24.61 21.00
CA ASP A 504 16.49 26.02 20.86
C ASP A 504 16.15 26.32 19.38
N THR A 505 15.61 27.50 19.05
CA THR A 505 15.45 27.97 17.64
C THR A 505 16.80 28.24 16.94
N THR A 506 17.82 27.47 17.31
CA THR A 506 19.25 27.76 17.25
C THR A 506 19.89 27.05 16.04
N LEU A 507 19.32 25.92 15.62
CA LEU A 507 19.80 25.16 14.46
C LEU A 507 19.17 25.60 13.12
N TRP A 508 18.32 26.63 13.10
CA TRP A 508 17.63 27.02 11.86
C TRP A 508 18.55 27.55 10.76
N LEU A 509 19.74 28.05 11.12
CA LEU A 509 20.79 28.52 10.20
C LEU A 509 22.10 27.74 10.32
N GLU A 510 22.12 26.61 11.01
CA GLU A 510 23.35 25.82 11.07
C GLU A 510 23.67 25.28 9.66
N GLY A 511 24.94 25.37 9.27
CA GLY A 511 25.41 24.92 7.95
C GLY A 511 25.06 25.85 6.77
N VAL A 512 24.67 27.11 7.02
CA VAL A 512 24.52 28.13 5.95
C VAL A 512 25.87 28.74 5.54
N ALA A 513 25.86 29.69 4.60
CA ALA A 513 27.09 30.33 4.12
C ALA A 513 27.88 31.01 5.25
N GLN A 514 29.22 30.96 5.18
CA GLN A 514 30.12 31.57 6.18
C GLN A 514 29.97 33.10 6.29
N ASN A 515 29.50 33.76 5.23
CA ASN A 515 29.29 35.20 5.22
C ASN A 515 27.89 35.50 4.67
N GLY A 516 27.19 36.43 5.30
CA GLY A 516 25.85 36.81 4.89
C GLY A 516 25.37 38.12 5.51
N THR A 517 24.12 38.47 5.20
CA THR A 517 23.42 39.64 5.76
C THR A 517 22.15 39.19 6.44
N PHE A 518 22.03 39.51 7.73
CA PHE A 518 20.83 39.31 8.54
C PHE A 518 20.11 40.64 8.73
N ILE A 519 18.89 40.77 8.20
CA ILE A 519 18.08 41.99 8.22
C ILE A 519 16.93 41.82 9.22
N CYS A 520 16.94 42.58 10.32
CA CYS A 520 15.98 42.44 11.41
C CYS A 520 15.52 43.79 12.01
N PRO A 521 14.42 43.81 12.77
CA PRO A 521 14.05 44.97 13.59
C PRO A 521 15.13 45.31 14.62
N LYS A 522 15.27 46.60 14.96
CA LYS A 522 16.28 47.12 15.90
C LYS A 522 16.13 46.55 17.32
N GLU A 523 14.95 46.08 17.68
CA GLU A 523 14.66 45.42 18.96
C GLU A 523 15.34 44.05 19.02
N LEU A 524 15.21 43.25 17.96
CA LEU A 524 15.80 41.91 17.88
C LEU A 524 17.34 41.98 17.88
N SER A 525 17.90 43.00 17.24
CA SER A 525 19.35 43.22 17.22
C SER A 525 19.97 43.53 18.59
N LYS A 526 19.16 43.70 19.64
CA LYS A 526 19.62 43.94 21.02
C LYS A 526 19.47 42.70 21.91
N GLU A 527 18.65 41.73 21.51
CA GLU A 527 18.39 40.48 22.26
C GLU A 527 19.47 39.41 21.97
N PHE A 528 20.70 39.84 21.68
CA PHE A 528 21.75 38.97 21.16
C PHE A 528 22.17 37.89 22.17
N GLY A 529 21.95 36.63 21.79
CA GLY A 529 22.74 35.47 22.20
C GLY A 529 23.46 34.94 20.96
N GLU A 530 24.73 34.58 21.10
CA GLU A 530 25.66 34.25 19.99
C GLU A 530 25.20 33.06 19.12
N ASP A 531 24.23 32.27 19.59
CA ASP A 531 23.87 30.98 18.98
C ASP A 531 22.79 31.07 17.87
N LYS A 532 22.25 32.26 17.56
CA LYS A 532 21.06 32.41 16.68
C LYS A 532 21.33 32.93 15.27
N ILE A 533 22.45 33.59 15.10
CA ILE A 533 22.91 34.19 13.85
C ILE A 533 24.32 33.63 13.62
N PRO A 534 24.63 33.06 12.45
CA PRO A 534 25.94 32.48 12.21
C PRO A 534 27.06 33.50 12.38
N GLU A 535 28.19 33.05 12.91
CA GLU A 535 29.42 33.87 13.00
C GLU A 535 29.80 34.41 11.61
N GLY A 536 30.28 35.65 11.54
CA GLY A 536 30.66 36.31 10.28
C GLY A 536 29.54 37.01 9.53
N TRP A 537 28.27 36.86 9.95
CA TRP A 537 27.15 37.55 9.32
C TRP A 537 27.03 39.02 9.75
N LYS A 538 26.77 39.90 8.78
CA LYS A 538 26.51 41.33 9.03
C LYS A 538 25.06 41.54 9.42
N ILE A 539 24.83 42.24 10.53
CA ILE A 539 23.48 42.59 10.99
C ILE A 539 23.11 43.97 10.44
N LYS A 540 21.95 44.07 9.80
CA LYS A 540 21.38 45.32 9.29
C LYS A 540 20.00 45.56 9.91
N ASN A 541 19.88 46.68 10.62
CA ASN A 541 18.59 47.12 11.15
C ASN A 541 17.72 47.68 10.01
N LYS A 542 16.42 47.39 10.05
CA LYS A 542 15.41 47.97 9.15
C LYS A 542 14.35 48.76 9.91
#